data_AF-A0A6A4ZWV2-F1
#
_entry.id   AF-A0A6A4ZWV2-F1
#
_cell.length_a   1.000
_cell.length_b   1.000
_cell.length_c   1.000
_cell.angle_alpha   90.00
_cell.angle_beta   90.00
_cell.angle_gamma   90.00
#
_symmetry.space_group_name_H-M   'P 1'
#
loop_
_entity.id
_entity.type
_entity.pdbx_description
1 polymer ?
#
loop_
_entity_poly.entity_id
_entity_poly.type
_entity_poly.pdbx_seq_one_letter_code
_entity_poly.pdbx_strand_id
1 'polypeptide(L)'
;MVATWRWTSTKYTTSNNPRKSSMDKVKLFMKSYQRLSLTGGNMLTSSNSAGKNLAMETGSKDKHVDILFRLTMNCSEFFLVGLLLGAHIWLNVSGLWNRQTTTTRPPDQGDWATVGTSCFVTASGFQNCSVDEANLTTPLAWTAIGQALATQMAGYMNGADDAFPVSTCVMGSSQGYGSIVLLVGDVVPPFCVPSAPEPIFALSVLETAMLENATVQYLLSTYIDDLRVTFEARVDTDGTHSSVSSNVTKQLISPTTGQVTLTGHNTTNWRFDTTPLLPRYQFHYSCASEIVRGGGLWASHGGIVTNAALAVGWTCSHHVDNRQEVSVTQYIALAGMLHLFSGDVLTTLKGVQGVLLNKPVLTYDFISSLERRKVVLFLLIFFRLGSVFYLEVCRLYHRTASETALFFVSSAMACGLYTLAIFWPLVTLQHVPSVPIFRGKVIRLYAPILHVGNVIVTLVLLGSHNLTTYLYNPLWQRPQSRWPFWVQGHSVASGVYDEITVAPCIEAISPDFVMATAIVCALSLLYPLIQQRKFWLDTNYFHKNEFLSNEFVPNYVTFLPLYETECIKYGSKLFAKASTLALFGYAIIEEEKTSTIEVKP
;
A
#
# COMPACT_ATOMS: atom_id res chain seq x y z
N MET A 1 24.78 16.91 -19.65
CA MET A 1 25.56 17.03 -18.40
C MET A 1 25.11 15.92 -17.47
N VAL A 2 25.89 14.84 -17.46
CA VAL A 2 25.59 13.57 -16.79
C VAL A 2 26.49 13.49 -15.57
N ALA A 3 25.90 13.43 -14.37
CA ALA A 3 26.63 13.21 -13.13
C ALA A 3 26.42 11.76 -12.67
N THR A 4 27.39 10.91 -12.99
CA THR A 4 27.53 9.54 -12.49
C THR A 4 27.98 9.56 -11.04
N TRP A 5 27.24 8.88 -10.15
CA TRP A 5 27.71 8.58 -8.79
C TRP A 5 28.21 7.13 -8.71
N ARG A 6 29.54 6.99 -8.55
CA ARG A 6 30.23 5.73 -8.25
C ARG A 6 30.03 5.37 -6.77
N TRP A 7 29.57 4.16 -6.50
CA TRP A 7 29.62 3.54 -5.19
C TRP A 7 30.96 2.83 -4.99
N THR A 8 31.73 3.22 -4.00
CA THR A 8 32.91 2.49 -3.52
C THR A 8 32.50 1.48 -2.46
N SER A 9 32.68 0.21 -2.81
CA SER A 9 32.68 -0.94 -1.90
C SER A 9 33.81 -0.79 -0.87
N THR A 10 33.50 -0.98 0.41
CA THR A 10 34.53 -1.21 1.44
C THR A 10 34.24 -2.50 2.18
N LYS A 11 35.30 -3.32 2.22
CA LYS A 11 35.39 -4.71 2.66
C LYS A 11 35.00 -4.91 4.13
N TYR A 12 34.40 -6.07 4.38
CA TYR A 12 34.32 -6.71 5.69
C TYR A 12 35.72 -6.89 6.30
N THR A 13 35.90 -6.43 7.54
CA THR A 13 36.93 -6.93 8.46
C THR A 13 36.26 -7.31 9.77
N THR A 14 36.28 -8.60 10.04
CA THR A 14 35.94 -9.25 11.30
C THR A 14 36.95 -8.89 12.38
N SER A 15 36.48 -8.40 13.52
CA SER A 15 37.26 -8.32 14.76
C SER A 15 36.36 -8.63 15.95
N ASN A 16 36.57 -9.83 16.51
CA ASN A 16 36.04 -10.24 17.80
C ASN A 16 36.79 -9.52 18.92
N ASN A 17 36.07 -8.78 19.78
CA ASN A 17 36.27 -8.86 21.22
C ASN A 17 35.13 -8.20 22.02
N PRO A 18 34.84 -8.71 23.24
CA PRO A 18 33.56 -8.55 23.92
C PRO A 18 33.52 -7.27 24.75
N ARG A 19 32.39 -6.56 24.81
CA ARG A 19 32.16 -5.56 25.85
C ARG A 19 30.70 -5.14 26.05
N LYS A 20 30.22 -5.49 27.25
CA LYS A 20 29.47 -4.63 28.19
C LYS A 20 28.20 -3.93 27.66
N SER A 21 27.07 -4.59 27.95
CA SER A 21 25.87 -4.06 28.61
C SER A 21 25.46 -2.61 28.28
N SER A 22 24.44 -2.50 27.42
CA SER A 22 23.61 -1.33 27.17
C SER A 22 22.97 -0.71 28.44
N MET A 23 22.89 -1.46 29.55
CA MET A 23 22.26 -0.98 30.79
C MET A 23 23.09 0.04 31.57
N ASP A 24 24.42 0.13 31.36
CA ASP A 24 25.24 1.10 32.09
C ASP A 24 25.12 2.52 31.52
N LYS A 25 24.82 2.67 30.22
CA LYS A 25 24.53 3.98 29.59
C LYS A 25 23.17 4.53 30.02
N VAL A 26 22.18 3.66 30.21
CA VAL A 26 20.85 4.05 30.74
C VAL A 26 20.93 4.42 32.23
N LYS A 27 21.75 3.72 33.02
CA LYS A 27 22.00 4.08 34.43
C LYS A 27 22.77 5.41 34.58
N LEU A 28 23.68 5.75 33.67
CA LEU A 28 24.37 7.04 33.65
C LEU A 28 23.43 8.19 33.24
N PHE A 29 22.50 7.96 32.32
CA PHE A 29 21.48 8.94 31.96
C PHE A 29 20.50 9.21 33.12
N MET A 30 20.03 8.16 33.80
CA MET A 30 19.17 8.25 34.99
C MET A 30 19.87 8.89 36.21
N LYS A 31 21.18 8.64 36.40
CA LYS A 31 21.95 9.31 37.48
C LYS A 31 22.15 10.80 37.25
N SER A 32 22.12 11.29 36.01
CA SER A 32 22.18 12.73 35.72
C SER A 32 20.87 13.43 36.06
N TYR A 33 19.72 12.76 35.91
CA TYR A 33 18.40 13.28 36.26
C TYR A 33 18.12 13.29 37.78
N GLN A 34 18.67 12.33 38.52
CA GLN A 34 18.48 12.25 39.99
C GLN A 34 19.39 13.21 40.80
N ARG A 35 20.43 13.80 40.21
CA ARG A 35 21.33 14.73 40.93
C ARG A 35 20.87 16.19 40.96
N LEU A 36 19.76 16.55 40.29
CA LEU A 36 19.25 17.93 40.31
C LEU A 36 18.14 18.21 41.33
N SER A 37 17.76 17.25 42.19
CA SER A 37 16.64 17.43 43.13
C SER A 37 16.96 17.37 44.62
N LEU A 38 18.23 17.27 45.03
CA LEU A 38 18.60 17.19 46.45
C LEU A 38 19.91 17.96 46.71
N THR A 39 19.78 19.24 47.04
CA THR A 39 20.71 20.01 47.91
C THR A 39 20.03 21.33 48.28
N GLY A 40 19.10 21.26 49.23
CA GLY A 40 18.67 22.41 50.01
C GLY A 40 19.28 22.29 51.41
N GLY A 41 20.14 23.23 51.80
CA GLY A 41 20.77 23.23 53.12
C GLY A 41 21.77 24.37 53.35
N ASN A 42 21.24 25.52 53.73
CA ASN A 42 21.84 26.60 54.53
C ASN A 42 23.20 27.21 54.13
N MET A 43 23.16 28.42 53.56
CA MET A 43 23.87 29.58 54.13
C MET A 43 23.31 30.90 53.55
N LEU A 44 23.05 31.86 54.44
CA LEU A 44 22.65 33.23 54.13
C LEU A 44 23.74 33.95 53.34
N THR A 45 23.37 34.65 52.25
CA THR A 45 23.55 36.10 52.00
C THR A 45 23.54 36.43 50.49
N SER A 46 22.81 37.49 50.12
CA SER A 46 23.04 38.37 48.97
C SER A 46 23.10 37.78 47.53
N SER A 47 22.00 37.85 46.78
CA SER A 47 21.90 38.63 45.51
C SER A 47 20.62 38.26 44.72
N ASN A 48 19.67 39.20 44.65
CA ASN A 48 18.37 39.01 44.00
C ASN A 48 18.37 39.18 42.46
N SER A 49 19.54 39.27 41.80
CA SER A 49 19.62 39.48 40.34
C SER A 49 20.07 38.26 39.53
N ALA A 50 20.83 37.32 40.12
CA ALA A 50 21.38 36.17 39.38
C ALA A 50 20.36 35.04 39.15
N GLY A 51 19.44 34.81 40.10
CA GLY A 51 18.40 33.78 39.99
C GLY A 51 17.33 34.07 38.93
N LYS A 52 17.07 35.35 38.62
CA LYS A 52 16.15 35.75 37.54
C LYS A 52 16.71 35.44 36.16
N ASN A 53 18.00 35.67 35.94
CA ASN A 53 18.62 35.42 34.65
C ASN A 53 18.73 33.90 34.36
N LEU A 54 19.08 33.08 35.37
CA LEU A 54 19.14 31.63 35.19
C LEU A 54 17.76 30.99 34.95
N ALA A 55 16.72 31.46 35.67
CA ALA A 55 15.34 30.99 35.48
C ALA A 55 14.71 31.47 34.16
N MET A 56 15.11 32.66 33.68
CA MET A 56 14.68 33.19 32.39
C MET A 56 15.39 32.50 31.22
N GLU A 57 16.65 32.10 31.39
CA GLU A 57 17.43 31.36 30.38
C GLU A 57 16.99 29.89 30.26
N THR A 58 16.65 29.23 31.38
CA THR A 58 16.01 27.90 31.37
C THR A 58 14.59 27.94 30.82
N GLY A 59 13.78 28.95 31.21
CA GLY A 59 12.45 29.17 30.64
C GLY A 59 12.43 29.60 29.16
N SER A 60 13.56 30.07 28.62
CA SER A 60 13.76 30.38 27.19
C SER A 60 14.15 29.14 26.39
N LYS A 61 15.01 28.26 26.94
CA LYS A 61 15.42 27.00 26.29
C LYS A 61 14.26 26.01 26.17
N ASP A 62 13.42 25.88 27.19
CA ASP A 62 12.22 25.03 27.14
C ASP A 62 11.22 25.49 26.07
N LYS A 63 11.10 26.81 25.86
CA LYS A 63 10.25 27.38 24.80
C LYS A 63 10.82 27.15 23.40
N HIS A 64 12.14 27.19 23.23
CA HIS A 64 12.77 26.95 21.94
C HIS A 64 12.57 25.52 21.43
N VAL A 65 12.64 24.54 22.35
CA VAL A 65 12.40 23.12 22.03
C VAL A 65 10.94 22.88 21.62
N ASP A 66 9.98 23.47 22.35
CA ASP A 66 8.55 23.35 22.01
C ASP A 66 8.22 24.01 20.66
N ILE A 67 8.82 25.18 20.37
CA ILE A 67 8.69 25.84 19.05
C ILE A 67 9.24 24.96 17.93
N LEU A 68 10.44 24.38 18.12
CA LEU A 68 11.08 23.52 17.12
C LEU A 68 10.29 22.22 16.90
N PHE A 69 9.80 21.61 17.98
CA PHE A 69 8.99 20.40 17.92
C PHE A 69 7.71 20.64 17.11
N ARG A 70 6.96 21.71 17.42
CA ARG A 70 5.73 22.07 16.68
C ARG A 70 6.00 22.35 15.20
N LEU A 71 7.06 23.10 14.91
CA LEU A 71 7.46 23.39 13.54
C LEU A 71 7.81 22.10 12.78
N THR A 72 8.52 21.17 13.42
CA THR A 72 8.86 19.87 12.85
C THR A 72 7.60 19.05 12.56
N MET A 73 6.64 19.01 13.48
CA MET A 73 5.36 18.31 13.26
C MET A 73 4.59 18.92 12.07
N ASN A 74 4.47 20.25 12.00
CA ASN A 74 3.82 20.89 10.84
C ASN A 74 4.56 20.59 9.53
N CYS A 75 5.89 20.64 9.52
CA CYS A 75 6.67 20.30 8.32
C CYS A 75 6.47 18.84 7.91
N SER A 76 6.41 17.91 8.87
CA SER A 76 6.14 16.51 8.57
C SER A 76 4.77 16.29 7.94
N GLU A 77 3.77 17.09 8.29
CA GLU A 77 2.44 17.03 7.68
C GLU A 77 2.45 17.53 6.24
N PHE A 78 3.07 18.67 5.95
CA PHE A 78 3.17 19.14 4.56
C PHE A 78 3.99 18.18 3.69
N PHE A 79 5.04 17.58 4.27
CA PHE A 79 5.79 16.52 3.60
C PHE A 79 4.89 15.31 3.32
N LEU A 80 4.10 14.86 4.29
CA LEU A 80 3.17 13.74 4.14
C LEU A 80 2.10 14.05 3.08
N VAL A 81 1.51 15.25 3.09
CA VAL A 81 0.54 15.69 2.07
C VAL A 81 1.18 15.67 0.68
N GLY A 82 2.40 16.21 0.52
CA GLY A 82 3.11 16.20 -0.76
C GLY A 82 3.42 14.79 -1.24
N LEU A 83 3.81 13.90 -0.32
CA LEU A 83 4.10 12.51 -0.59
C LEU A 83 2.83 11.74 -1.02
N LEU A 84 1.69 11.98 -0.34
CA LEU A 84 0.39 11.40 -0.69
C LEU A 84 -0.11 11.89 -2.05
N LEU A 85 0.10 13.18 -2.36
CA LEU A 85 -0.20 13.73 -3.68
C LEU A 85 0.66 13.08 -4.76
N GLY A 86 1.96 12.89 -4.50
CA GLY A 86 2.87 12.18 -5.39
C GLY A 86 2.40 10.74 -5.68
N ALA A 87 1.97 10.01 -4.66
CA ALA A 87 1.42 8.67 -4.82
C ALA A 87 0.11 8.67 -5.63
N HIS A 88 -0.79 9.63 -5.40
CA HIS A 88 -2.00 9.77 -6.20
C HIS A 88 -1.69 10.01 -7.69
N ILE A 89 -0.75 10.92 -7.98
CA ILE A 89 -0.32 11.20 -9.36
C ILE A 89 0.30 9.95 -9.98
N TRP A 90 1.22 9.30 -9.27
CA TRP A 90 1.87 8.07 -9.73
C TRP A 90 0.83 7.01 -10.08
N LEU A 91 -0.11 6.73 -9.17
CA LEU A 91 -1.13 5.71 -9.39
C LEU A 91 -2.00 6.02 -10.59
N ASN A 92 -2.45 7.27 -10.75
CA ASN A 92 -3.23 7.67 -11.92
C ASN A 92 -2.46 7.46 -13.24
N VAL A 93 -1.18 7.84 -13.28
CA VAL A 93 -0.32 7.63 -14.47
C VAL A 93 -0.10 6.13 -14.75
N SER A 94 0.07 5.33 -13.70
CA SER A 94 0.25 3.88 -13.82
C SER A 94 -1.03 3.08 -14.10
N GLY A 95 -2.19 3.73 -14.19
CA GLY A 95 -3.47 3.09 -14.48
C GLY A 95 -4.30 2.71 -13.25
N LEU A 96 -4.47 3.59 -12.27
CA LEU A 96 -5.27 3.35 -11.04
C LEU A 96 -6.66 2.74 -11.29
N TRP A 97 -7.33 3.15 -12.38
CA TRP A 97 -8.72 2.77 -12.65
C TRP A 97 -8.89 1.77 -13.80
N ASN A 98 -7.83 1.61 -14.57
CA ASN A 98 -7.71 0.66 -15.66
C ASN A 98 -6.22 0.46 -15.92
N ARG A 99 -5.73 -0.73 -15.65
CA ARG A 99 -4.35 -1.12 -15.94
C ARG A 99 -4.37 -2.47 -16.61
N GLN A 100 -3.56 -2.59 -17.66
CA GLN A 100 -3.16 -3.82 -18.28
C GLN A 100 -1.65 -4.00 -18.09
N THR A 101 -1.26 -5.22 -17.71
CA THR A 101 0.14 -5.62 -17.58
C THR A 101 0.31 -7.03 -18.10
N THR A 102 1.28 -7.24 -18.99
CA THR A 102 1.72 -8.55 -19.44
C THR A 102 2.93 -8.97 -18.64
N THR A 103 2.84 -10.14 -18.01
CA THR A 103 3.89 -10.64 -17.14
C THR A 103 4.26 -12.06 -17.47
N THR A 104 5.54 -12.40 -17.33
CA THR A 104 6.09 -13.72 -17.70
C THR A 104 6.66 -14.44 -16.49
N ARG A 105 6.63 -15.77 -16.51
CA ARG A 105 7.34 -16.63 -15.56
C ARG A 105 8.19 -17.63 -16.33
N PRO A 106 9.43 -17.26 -16.69
CA PRO A 106 10.33 -18.19 -17.37
C PRO A 106 10.76 -19.32 -16.41
N PRO A 107 11.19 -20.49 -16.92
CA PRO A 107 11.47 -21.68 -16.10
C PRO A 107 12.59 -21.50 -15.04
N ASP A 108 13.53 -20.60 -15.29
CA ASP A 108 14.65 -20.28 -14.40
C ASP A 108 14.25 -19.37 -13.22
N GLN A 109 13.09 -18.71 -13.30
CA GLN A 109 12.59 -17.77 -12.29
C GLN A 109 11.21 -18.14 -11.75
N GLY A 110 10.43 -18.90 -12.51
CA GLY A 110 9.19 -19.49 -12.06
C GLY A 110 9.52 -20.76 -11.31
N ASP A 111 8.85 -20.98 -10.18
CA ASP A 111 8.94 -22.22 -9.40
C ASP A 111 8.38 -23.42 -10.20
N TRP A 112 9.07 -23.81 -11.28
CA TRP A 112 8.75 -24.92 -12.15
C TRP A 112 9.27 -26.21 -11.53
N ALA A 113 8.45 -27.26 -11.53
CA ALA A 113 8.85 -28.59 -11.11
C ALA A 113 8.32 -29.63 -12.11
N THR A 114 9.06 -30.72 -12.28
CA THR A 114 8.64 -31.84 -13.11
C THR A 114 7.62 -32.69 -12.38
N VAL A 115 6.48 -32.96 -13.02
CA VAL A 115 5.48 -33.92 -12.57
C VAL A 115 5.78 -35.30 -13.18
N GLY A 116 6.03 -35.35 -14.48
CA GLY A 116 6.36 -36.58 -15.20
C GLY A 116 6.89 -36.31 -16.61
N THR A 117 7.51 -37.32 -17.21
CA THR A 117 8.11 -37.27 -18.56
C THR A 117 7.86 -38.55 -19.35
N SER A 118 6.88 -39.36 -18.93
CA SER A 118 6.62 -40.69 -19.52
C SER A 118 5.61 -40.64 -20.66
N CYS A 119 4.86 -39.55 -20.75
CA CYS A 119 3.72 -39.41 -21.64
C CYS A 119 4.16 -39.10 -23.08
N PHE A 120 3.45 -39.67 -24.05
CA PHE A 120 3.61 -39.37 -25.47
C PHE A 120 2.28 -38.92 -26.07
N VAL A 121 2.32 -37.97 -27.01
CA VAL A 121 1.17 -37.62 -27.85
C VAL A 121 1.29 -38.35 -29.17
N THR A 122 0.34 -39.23 -29.45
CA THR A 122 0.20 -39.93 -30.74
C THR A 122 -1.08 -39.47 -31.44
N ALA A 123 -1.35 -39.97 -32.64
CA ALA A 123 -2.59 -39.68 -33.36
C ALA A 123 -3.88 -40.04 -32.58
N SER A 124 -3.80 -40.92 -31.58
CA SER A 124 -4.94 -41.30 -30.72
C SER A 124 -5.04 -40.50 -29.42
N GLY A 125 -4.08 -39.61 -29.14
CA GLY A 125 -3.98 -38.82 -27.92
C GLY A 125 -2.82 -39.25 -27.02
N PHE A 126 -2.99 -39.08 -25.71
CA PHE A 126 -1.96 -39.41 -24.73
C PHE A 126 -1.77 -40.93 -24.59
N GLN A 127 -0.52 -41.39 -24.59
CA GLN A 127 -0.11 -42.78 -24.43
C GLN A 127 1.06 -42.90 -23.43
N ASN A 128 1.13 -44.03 -22.71
CA ASN A 128 2.22 -44.37 -21.78
C ASN A 128 2.49 -43.36 -20.63
N CYS A 129 1.52 -42.52 -20.30
CA CYS A 129 1.67 -41.51 -19.25
C CYS A 129 1.73 -42.15 -17.86
N SER A 130 2.49 -41.54 -16.95
CA SER A 130 2.56 -41.99 -15.57
C SER A 130 1.23 -41.77 -14.83
N VAL A 131 1.05 -42.49 -13.72
CA VAL A 131 -0.13 -42.34 -12.86
C VAL A 131 -0.22 -40.92 -12.30
N ASP A 132 0.91 -40.30 -11.96
CA ASP A 132 0.95 -38.93 -11.45
C ASP A 132 0.52 -37.90 -12.51
N GLU A 133 0.87 -38.11 -13.78
CA GLU A 133 0.41 -37.26 -14.89
C GLU A 133 -1.09 -37.44 -15.15
N ALA A 134 -1.56 -38.68 -15.24
CA ALA A 134 -2.96 -38.98 -15.50
C ALA A 134 -3.90 -38.48 -14.38
N ASN A 135 -3.41 -38.45 -13.14
CA ASN A 135 -4.18 -37.99 -11.98
C ASN A 135 -4.28 -36.46 -11.88
N LEU A 136 -3.54 -35.68 -12.70
CA LEU A 136 -3.59 -34.22 -12.65
C LEU A 136 -5.01 -33.66 -12.82
N THR A 137 -5.82 -34.33 -13.64
CA THR A 137 -7.20 -33.95 -13.94
C THR A 137 -8.12 -35.16 -13.81
N THR A 138 -9.42 -34.97 -14.08
CA THR A 138 -10.34 -36.11 -14.22
C THR A 138 -9.93 -37.00 -15.41
N PRO A 139 -10.17 -38.32 -15.37
CA PRO A 139 -9.80 -39.24 -16.47
C PRO A 139 -10.37 -38.84 -17.84
N LEU A 140 -11.61 -38.32 -17.88
CA LEU A 140 -12.25 -37.88 -19.11
C LEU A 140 -11.58 -36.61 -19.67
N ALA A 141 -11.28 -35.64 -18.81
CA ALA A 141 -10.52 -34.45 -19.22
C ALA A 141 -9.11 -34.79 -19.68
N TRP A 142 -8.38 -35.66 -18.98
CA TRP A 142 -7.02 -36.06 -19.36
C TRP A 142 -6.99 -36.67 -20.76
N THR A 143 -7.93 -37.58 -21.04
CA THR A 143 -8.07 -38.20 -22.37
C THR A 143 -8.39 -37.15 -23.43
N ALA A 144 -9.31 -36.23 -23.14
CA ALA A 144 -9.69 -35.16 -24.05
C ALA A 144 -8.57 -34.15 -24.31
N ILE A 145 -7.74 -33.82 -23.31
CA ILE A 145 -6.55 -32.97 -23.45
C ILE A 145 -5.56 -33.63 -24.41
N GLY A 146 -5.28 -34.92 -24.23
CA GLY A 146 -4.40 -35.67 -25.14
C GLY A 146 -4.93 -35.69 -26.58
N GLN A 147 -6.22 -35.96 -26.77
CA GLN A 147 -6.86 -35.93 -28.09
C GLN A 147 -6.87 -34.54 -28.72
N ALA A 148 -7.07 -33.50 -27.91
CA ALA A 148 -7.02 -32.10 -28.35
C ALA A 148 -5.62 -31.74 -28.86
N LEU A 149 -4.57 -32.09 -28.12
CA LEU A 149 -3.18 -31.89 -28.55
C LEU A 149 -2.86 -32.68 -29.82
N ALA A 150 -3.24 -33.96 -29.87
CA ALA A 150 -3.06 -34.79 -31.07
C ALA A 150 -3.74 -34.17 -32.30
N THR A 151 -4.96 -33.66 -32.15
CA THR A 151 -5.71 -33.01 -33.24
C THR A 151 -4.99 -31.74 -33.72
N GLN A 152 -4.44 -30.94 -32.82
CA GLN A 152 -3.69 -29.74 -33.19
C GLN A 152 -2.34 -30.09 -33.86
N MET A 153 -1.76 -31.24 -33.53
CA MET A 153 -0.48 -31.70 -34.08
C MET A 153 -0.61 -32.63 -35.28
N ALA A 154 -1.84 -33.01 -35.67
CA ALA A 154 -2.09 -34.01 -36.71
C ALA A 154 -1.44 -33.67 -38.06
N GLY A 155 -1.29 -32.38 -38.39
CA GLY A 155 -0.62 -31.92 -39.62
C GLY A 155 0.89 -32.13 -39.65
N TYR A 156 1.50 -32.47 -38.50
CA TYR A 156 2.95 -32.66 -38.33
C TYR A 156 3.34 -34.12 -38.09
N MET A 157 2.36 -35.01 -37.92
CA MET A 157 2.57 -36.45 -37.83
C MET A 157 2.54 -37.05 -39.24
N ASN A 158 3.61 -37.75 -39.61
CA ASN A 158 3.77 -38.41 -40.91
C ASN A 158 3.20 -39.85 -40.92
N GLY A 159 2.66 -40.34 -39.79
CA GLY A 159 2.04 -41.66 -39.68
C GLY A 159 1.38 -41.89 -38.32
N ALA A 160 0.71 -43.03 -38.16
CA ALA A 160 0.06 -43.43 -36.90
C ALA A 160 1.07 -43.83 -35.81
N ASP A 161 2.31 -44.14 -36.20
CA ASP A 161 3.40 -44.54 -35.31
C ASP A 161 4.23 -43.34 -34.79
N ASP A 162 3.98 -42.13 -35.31
CA ASP A 162 4.66 -40.93 -34.81
C ASP A 162 4.14 -40.59 -33.41
N ALA A 163 5.10 -40.41 -32.49
CA ALA A 163 4.84 -40.14 -31.09
C ALA A 163 5.75 -39.01 -30.61
N PHE A 164 5.17 -37.89 -30.20
CA PHE A 164 5.94 -36.79 -29.63
C PHE A 164 6.04 -36.94 -28.11
N PRO A 165 7.25 -36.95 -27.53
CA PRO A 165 7.41 -37.03 -26.09
C PRO A 165 6.92 -35.76 -25.40
N VAL A 166 6.22 -35.91 -24.28
CA VAL A 166 5.68 -34.81 -23.49
C VAL A 166 6.26 -34.82 -22.09
N SER A 167 6.71 -33.64 -21.68
CA SER A 167 7.05 -33.37 -20.29
C SER A 167 5.95 -32.57 -19.63
N THR A 168 5.47 -33.11 -18.52
CA THR A 168 4.44 -32.48 -17.70
C THR A 168 5.08 -31.74 -16.54
N CYS A 169 4.93 -30.42 -16.54
CA CYS A 169 5.51 -29.52 -15.56
C CYS A 169 4.40 -28.82 -14.76
N VAL A 170 4.71 -28.45 -13.52
CA VAL A 170 3.86 -27.60 -12.68
C VAL A 170 4.60 -26.30 -12.37
N MET A 171 3.91 -25.17 -12.46
CA MET A 171 4.40 -23.89 -11.97
C MET A 171 3.70 -23.52 -10.67
N GLY A 172 4.45 -23.06 -9.66
CA GLY A 172 3.87 -22.48 -8.45
C GLY A 172 3.37 -23.48 -7.39
N SER A 173 3.76 -24.76 -7.51
CA SER A 173 3.39 -25.80 -6.52
C SER A 173 3.86 -25.45 -5.10
N SER A 174 5.00 -24.79 -4.95
CA SER A 174 5.54 -24.26 -3.69
C SER A 174 4.60 -23.26 -2.99
N GLN A 175 3.80 -22.53 -3.76
CA GLN A 175 2.89 -21.49 -3.28
C GLN A 175 1.45 -22.01 -3.11
N GLY A 176 1.15 -23.24 -3.56
CA GLY A 176 -0.20 -23.82 -3.53
C GLY A 176 -1.12 -23.34 -4.66
N TYR A 177 -0.61 -22.55 -5.62
CA TYR A 177 -1.36 -22.08 -6.78
C TYR A 177 -0.45 -21.89 -7.99
N GLY A 178 -0.99 -22.15 -9.18
CA GLY A 178 -0.32 -21.90 -10.45
C GLY A 178 -0.96 -22.65 -11.60
N SER A 179 -0.15 -23.20 -12.49
CA SER A 179 -0.65 -23.75 -13.76
C SER A 179 0.18 -24.96 -14.17
N ILE A 180 -0.42 -25.87 -14.93
CA ILE A 180 0.27 -27.01 -15.51
C ILE A 180 0.81 -26.59 -16.88
N VAL A 181 2.03 -26.99 -17.20
CA VAL A 181 2.67 -26.73 -18.50
C VAL A 181 3.02 -28.07 -19.13
N LEU A 182 2.61 -28.25 -20.37
CA LEU A 182 2.93 -29.42 -21.18
C LEU A 182 3.92 -28.98 -22.25
N LEU A 183 5.13 -29.52 -22.20
CA LEU A 183 6.19 -29.26 -23.16
C LEU A 183 6.29 -30.46 -24.10
N VAL A 184 6.21 -30.22 -25.40
CA VAL A 184 6.30 -31.26 -26.40
C VAL A 184 7.65 -31.19 -27.09
N GLY A 185 8.41 -32.27 -27.01
CA GLY A 185 9.70 -32.42 -27.67
C GLY A 185 9.57 -33.08 -29.04
N ASP A 186 10.69 -33.19 -29.74
CA ASP A 186 10.79 -33.90 -31.02
C ASP A 186 11.14 -35.38 -30.77
N VAL A 187 12.34 -35.66 -30.24
CA VAL A 187 12.83 -37.03 -30.01
C VAL A 187 12.88 -37.42 -28.54
N VAL A 188 13.15 -36.47 -27.64
CA VAL A 188 13.33 -36.70 -26.20
C VAL A 188 12.41 -35.74 -25.42
N PRO A 189 11.83 -36.16 -24.28
CA PRO A 189 11.02 -35.27 -23.45
C PRO A 189 11.84 -34.07 -22.95
N PRO A 190 11.39 -32.82 -23.17
CA PRO A 190 12.11 -31.63 -22.75
C PRO A 190 12.22 -31.48 -21.23
N PHE A 191 13.27 -30.87 -20.70
CA PHE A 191 13.34 -30.59 -19.27
C PHE A 191 12.41 -29.43 -18.87
N CYS A 192 11.68 -29.58 -17.77
CA CYS A 192 10.86 -28.48 -17.23
C CYS A 192 11.71 -27.27 -16.83
N VAL A 193 12.91 -27.49 -16.30
CA VAL A 193 13.88 -26.44 -15.97
C VAL A 193 15.19 -26.75 -16.71
N PRO A 194 15.36 -26.22 -17.92
CA PRO A 194 16.53 -26.52 -18.73
C PRO A 194 17.76 -25.74 -18.24
N SER A 195 18.92 -26.40 -18.23
CA SER A 195 20.21 -25.75 -17.86
C SER A 195 20.89 -25.06 -19.05
N ALA A 196 20.43 -25.33 -20.27
CA ALA A 196 20.84 -24.74 -21.53
C ALA A 196 19.62 -24.63 -22.45
N PRO A 197 19.62 -23.75 -23.47
CA PRO A 197 18.48 -23.61 -24.37
C PRO A 197 18.08 -24.95 -25.00
N GLU A 198 16.81 -25.32 -24.84
CA GLU A 198 16.29 -26.62 -25.28
C GLU A 198 15.18 -26.44 -26.32
N PRO A 199 15.27 -27.10 -27.49
CA PRO A 199 14.26 -26.97 -28.52
C PRO A 199 12.97 -27.68 -28.12
N ILE A 200 11.84 -27.01 -28.31
CA ILE A 200 10.51 -27.56 -28.12
C ILE A 200 9.67 -27.39 -29.39
N PHE A 201 8.82 -28.38 -29.66
CA PHE A 201 7.89 -28.38 -30.76
C PHE A 201 6.61 -27.61 -30.43
N ALA A 202 6.09 -27.81 -29.22
CA ALA A 202 4.91 -27.11 -28.74
C ALA A 202 5.00 -26.83 -27.24
N LEU A 203 4.28 -25.80 -26.81
CA LEU A 203 4.12 -25.41 -25.42
C LEU A 203 2.65 -25.19 -25.14
N SER A 204 2.10 -25.93 -24.18
CA SER A 204 0.71 -25.77 -23.75
C SER A 204 0.62 -25.44 -22.28
N VAL A 205 -0.30 -24.53 -21.95
CA VAL A 205 -0.61 -24.14 -20.57
C VAL A 205 -2.02 -24.62 -20.27
N LEU A 206 -2.14 -25.37 -19.19
CA LEU A 206 -3.39 -25.94 -18.70
C LEU A 206 -3.76 -25.26 -17.39
N GLU A 207 -4.92 -24.60 -17.41
CA GLU A 207 -5.50 -23.85 -16.30
C GLU A 207 -6.98 -24.19 -16.18
N THR A 208 -7.71 -23.55 -15.27
CA THR A 208 -9.18 -23.59 -15.30
C THR A 208 -9.75 -22.23 -15.68
N ALA A 209 -10.93 -22.25 -16.32
CA ALA A 209 -11.68 -21.05 -16.69
C ALA A 209 -13.17 -21.27 -16.40
N MET A 210 -13.87 -20.18 -16.06
CA MET A 210 -15.30 -20.20 -15.79
C MET A 210 -16.01 -19.59 -17.00
N LEU A 211 -16.97 -20.33 -17.57
CA LEU A 211 -17.85 -19.79 -18.60
C LEU A 211 -18.94 -18.92 -17.96
N GLU A 212 -19.60 -18.11 -18.78
CA GLU A 212 -20.69 -17.20 -18.34
C GLU A 212 -21.83 -17.91 -17.61
N ASN A 213 -22.05 -19.19 -17.88
CA ASN A 213 -23.03 -20.04 -17.20
C ASN A 213 -22.55 -20.62 -15.85
N ALA A 214 -21.47 -20.08 -15.29
CA ALA A 214 -20.82 -20.55 -14.05
C ALA A 214 -20.32 -22.01 -14.08
N THR A 215 -20.15 -22.59 -15.27
CA THR A 215 -19.51 -23.91 -15.41
C THR A 215 -18.00 -23.76 -15.43
N VAL A 216 -17.32 -24.59 -14.63
CA VAL A 216 -15.86 -24.65 -14.57
C VAL A 216 -15.37 -25.65 -15.61
N GLN A 217 -14.45 -25.21 -16.45
CA GLN A 217 -13.81 -26.04 -17.48
C GLN A 217 -12.29 -25.90 -17.40
N TYR A 218 -11.57 -26.90 -17.90
CA TYR A 218 -10.14 -26.77 -18.10
C TYR A 218 -9.88 -25.91 -19.36
N LEU A 219 -8.98 -24.95 -19.25
CA LEU A 219 -8.53 -24.10 -20.34
C LEU A 219 -7.16 -24.58 -20.80
N LEU A 220 -7.10 -25.15 -22.01
CA LEU A 220 -5.87 -25.53 -22.69
C LEU A 220 -5.49 -24.42 -23.68
N SER A 221 -4.36 -23.76 -23.43
CA SER A 221 -3.78 -22.74 -24.32
C SER A 221 -2.52 -23.31 -24.95
N THR A 222 -2.56 -23.63 -26.24
CA THR A 222 -1.47 -24.32 -26.95
C THR A 222 -0.81 -23.43 -27.99
N TYR A 223 0.51 -23.36 -27.92
CA TYR A 223 1.40 -22.82 -28.93
C TYR A 223 2.10 -23.97 -29.66
N ILE A 224 2.05 -23.97 -30.98
CA ILE A 224 2.83 -24.88 -31.83
C ILE A 224 3.83 -24.04 -32.60
N ASP A 225 5.09 -24.45 -32.58
CA ASP A 225 6.15 -23.74 -33.29
C ASP A 225 6.13 -24.09 -34.79
N ASP A 226 5.84 -23.10 -35.62
CA ASP A 226 5.77 -23.22 -37.08
C ASP A 226 6.24 -21.91 -37.74
N LEU A 227 6.62 -21.97 -39.01
CA LEU A 227 7.03 -20.82 -39.83
C LEU A 227 5.92 -19.76 -39.96
N ARG A 228 4.65 -20.13 -39.72
CA ARG A 228 3.50 -19.22 -39.78
C ARG A 228 3.25 -18.46 -38.49
N VAL A 229 3.93 -18.82 -37.40
CA VAL A 229 3.78 -18.13 -36.12
C VAL A 229 4.20 -16.68 -36.27
N THR A 230 3.35 -15.78 -35.79
CA THR A 230 3.68 -14.36 -35.69
C THR A 230 3.61 -13.92 -34.23
N PHE A 231 4.39 -12.89 -33.91
CA PHE A 231 4.41 -12.29 -32.59
C PHE A 231 3.90 -10.86 -32.70
N GLU A 232 3.00 -10.51 -31.79
CA GLU A 232 2.40 -9.18 -31.68
C GLU A 232 2.93 -8.48 -30.43
N ALA A 233 3.12 -7.16 -30.53
CA ALA A 233 3.47 -6.35 -29.38
C ALA A 233 2.21 -6.07 -28.54
N ARG A 234 2.16 -6.61 -27.33
CA ARG A 234 1.23 -6.17 -26.29
C ARG A 234 1.81 -4.95 -25.60
N VAL A 235 1.01 -3.89 -25.56
CA VAL A 235 1.37 -2.61 -24.95
C VAL A 235 0.68 -2.53 -23.59
N ASP A 236 1.49 -2.47 -22.55
CA ASP A 236 1.01 -2.29 -21.18
C ASP A 236 0.67 -0.82 -20.92
N THR A 237 -0.08 -0.56 -19.85
CA THR A 237 -0.53 0.81 -19.53
C THR A 237 0.61 1.78 -19.25
N ASP A 238 1.77 1.28 -18.79
CA ASP A 238 2.98 2.07 -18.59
C ASP A 238 3.79 2.29 -19.89
N GLY A 239 3.31 1.79 -21.02
CA GLY A 239 3.96 1.87 -22.32
C GLY A 239 5.03 0.81 -22.56
N THR A 240 5.21 -0.14 -21.63
CA THR A 240 6.12 -1.27 -21.87
C THR A 240 5.55 -2.21 -22.94
N HIS A 241 6.44 -2.79 -23.74
CA HIS A 241 6.08 -3.65 -24.85
C HIS A 241 6.53 -5.10 -24.57
N SER A 242 5.58 -6.02 -24.58
CA SER A 242 5.83 -7.46 -24.49
C SER A 242 5.49 -8.14 -25.81
N SER A 243 6.36 -9.01 -26.31
CA SER A 243 6.14 -9.73 -27.57
C SER A 243 5.39 -11.05 -27.29
N VAL A 244 4.13 -11.14 -27.69
CA VAL A 244 3.24 -12.28 -27.41
C VAL A 244 2.89 -13.01 -28.71
N SER A 245 2.79 -14.33 -28.67
CA SER A 245 2.36 -15.10 -29.84
C SER A 245 0.90 -14.79 -30.19
N SER A 246 0.62 -14.47 -31.45
CA SER A 246 -0.75 -14.27 -31.94
C SER A 246 -1.48 -15.58 -32.22
N ASN A 247 -0.74 -16.68 -32.37
CA ASN A 247 -1.26 -17.96 -32.85
C ASN A 247 -1.35 -19.01 -31.74
N VAL A 248 -1.97 -18.63 -30.60
CA VAL A 248 -2.25 -19.55 -29.50
C VAL A 248 -3.67 -20.10 -29.65
N THR A 249 -3.79 -21.41 -29.79
CA THR A 249 -5.09 -22.08 -29.85
C THR A 249 -5.61 -22.28 -28.43
N LYS A 250 -6.79 -21.73 -28.11
CA LYS A 250 -7.44 -21.89 -26.81
C LYS A 250 -8.64 -22.82 -26.93
N GLN A 251 -8.69 -23.84 -26.07
CA GLN A 251 -9.78 -24.81 -26.00
C GLN A 251 -10.26 -24.97 -24.56
N LEU A 252 -11.57 -25.04 -24.39
CA LEU A 252 -12.23 -25.37 -23.14
C LEU A 252 -12.62 -26.85 -23.13
N ILE A 253 -12.29 -27.53 -22.06
CA ILE A 253 -12.46 -28.98 -21.91
C ILE A 253 -13.31 -29.24 -20.68
N SER A 254 -14.45 -29.89 -20.91
CA SER A 254 -15.38 -30.25 -19.85
C SER A 254 -14.80 -31.34 -18.94
N PRO A 255 -14.75 -31.13 -17.61
CA PRO A 255 -14.26 -32.13 -16.66
C PRO A 255 -15.13 -33.38 -16.59
N THR A 256 -16.43 -33.26 -16.88
CA THR A 256 -17.39 -34.37 -16.72
C THR A 256 -17.71 -35.09 -18.01
N THR A 257 -17.63 -34.42 -19.15
CA THR A 257 -17.99 -35.01 -20.46
C THR A 257 -16.78 -35.22 -21.36
N GLY A 258 -15.63 -34.61 -21.07
CA GLY A 258 -14.47 -34.60 -21.98
C GLY A 258 -14.73 -33.84 -23.29
N GLN A 259 -15.84 -33.11 -23.40
CA GLN A 259 -16.15 -32.34 -24.60
C GLN A 259 -15.16 -31.18 -24.76
N VAL A 260 -14.56 -31.08 -25.94
CA VAL A 260 -13.62 -30.01 -26.31
C VAL A 260 -14.36 -28.96 -27.13
N THR A 261 -14.21 -27.69 -26.76
CA THR A 261 -14.78 -26.55 -27.48
C THR A 261 -13.71 -25.48 -27.71
N LEU A 262 -13.66 -24.92 -28.92
CA LEU A 262 -12.76 -23.81 -29.22
C LEU A 262 -13.27 -22.52 -28.55
N THR A 263 -12.34 -21.71 -28.06
CA THR A 263 -12.66 -20.44 -27.41
C THR A 263 -11.79 -19.30 -27.94
N GLY A 264 -12.16 -18.07 -27.64
CA GLY A 264 -11.44 -16.89 -28.09
C GLY A 264 -10.05 -16.75 -27.47
N HIS A 265 -9.16 -16.02 -28.13
CA HIS A 265 -7.84 -15.68 -27.58
C HIS A 265 -7.95 -14.85 -26.29
N ASN A 266 -9.06 -14.13 -26.10
CA ASN A 266 -9.34 -13.26 -24.97
C ASN A 266 -10.03 -13.97 -23.78
N THR A 267 -10.19 -15.30 -23.83
CA THR A 267 -10.81 -16.05 -22.74
C THR A 267 -10.04 -15.85 -21.45
N THR A 268 -10.75 -15.37 -20.44
CA THR A 268 -10.16 -14.94 -19.17
C THR A 268 -10.17 -16.03 -18.12
N ASN A 269 -9.15 -16.00 -17.26
CA ASN A 269 -8.99 -16.79 -16.05
C ASN A 269 -8.48 -15.90 -14.91
N TRP A 270 -8.17 -16.50 -13.75
CA TRP A 270 -7.69 -15.81 -12.54
C TRP A 270 -8.58 -14.64 -12.11
N ARG A 271 -9.89 -14.80 -12.28
CA ARG A 271 -10.86 -13.73 -12.04
C ARG A 271 -11.15 -13.54 -10.56
N PHE A 272 -11.26 -12.30 -10.13
CA PHE A 272 -11.90 -11.96 -8.87
C PHE A 272 -12.49 -10.55 -8.91
N ASP A 273 -13.51 -10.35 -8.06
CA ASP A 273 -14.18 -9.06 -7.90
C ASP A 273 -14.06 -8.63 -6.42
N THR A 274 -13.73 -7.36 -6.15
CA THR A 274 -13.76 -6.78 -4.79
C THR A 274 -14.65 -5.54 -4.73
N THR A 275 -15.15 -5.23 -3.53
CA THR A 275 -15.99 -4.04 -3.30
C THR A 275 -15.36 -3.14 -2.24
N PRO A 276 -14.33 -2.33 -2.58
CA PRO A 276 -13.53 -1.61 -1.58
C PRO A 276 -14.27 -0.49 -0.85
N LEU A 277 -15.34 0.04 -1.45
CA LEU A 277 -16.10 1.16 -0.92
C LEU A 277 -17.60 0.86 -0.85
N LEU A 278 -18.25 0.74 -2.01
CA LEU A 278 -19.68 0.49 -2.17
C LEU A 278 -19.92 -0.39 -3.40
N PRO A 279 -21.02 -1.15 -3.48
CA PRO A 279 -21.33 -2.00 -4.64
C PRO A 279 -21.41 -1.29 -5.98
N ARG A 280 -21.54 0.05 -6.00
CA ARG A 280 -21.50 0.88 -7.23
C ARG A 280 -20.09 0.98 -7.83
N TYR A 281 -19.04 0.75 -7.03
CA TYR A 281 -17.64 0.94 -7.40
C TYR A 281 -16.88 -0.39 -7.22
N GLN A 282 -17.26 -1.39 -8.02
CA GLN A 282 -16.60 -2.71 -7.99
C GLN A 282 -15.25 -2.65 -8.69
N PHE A 283 -14.29 -3.39 -8.15
CA PHE A 283 -12.98 -3.62 -8.74
C PHE A 283 -12.97 -5.01 -9.34
N HIS A 284 -12.78 -5.09 -10.66
CA HIS A 284 -12.71 -6.34 -11.41
C HIS A 284 -11.29 -6.63 -11.81
N TYR A 285 -10.84 -7.86 -11.62
CA TYR A 285 -9.53 -8.34 -12.08
C TYR A 285 -9.70 -9.62 -12.88
N SER A 286 -8.96 -9.73 -13.97
CA SER A 286 -8.90 -10.95 -14.79
C SER A 286 -7.58 -11.02 -15.55
N CYS A 287 -7.16 -12.24 -15.88
CA CYS A 287 -6.02 -12.50 -16.74
C CYS A 287 -6.44 -13.27 -17.99
N ALA A 288 -5.60 -13.22 -19.02
CA ALA A 288 -5.63 -14.16 -20.13
C ALA A 288 -4.22 -14.74 -20.26
N SER A 289 -4.14 -16.06 -20.41
CA SER A 289 -2.88 -16.80 -20.59
C SER A 289 -2.30 -16.52 -21.96
N GLU A 290 -0.99 -16.33 -22.01
CA GLU A 290 -0.26 -15.90 -23.20
C GLU A 290 1.08 -16.64 -23.28
N ILE A 291 1.59 -16.87 -24.50
CA ILE A 291 2.95 -17.35 -24.71
C ILE A 291 3.81 -16.17 -25.15
N VAL A 292 4.80 -15.83 -24.32
CA VAL A 292 5.61 -14.62 -24.48
C VAL A 292 7.00 -14.99 -24.98
N ARG A 293 7.49 -14.20 -25.93
CA ARG A 293 8.83 -14.31 -26.47
C ARG A 293 9.84 -13.59 -25.56
N GLY A 294 10.82 -14.34 -25.07
CA GLY A 294 11.92 -13.84 -24.27
C GLY A 294 12.99 -13.12 -25.08
N GLY A 295 13.61 -12.10 -24.45
CA GLY A 295 14.72 -11.34 -25.03
C GLY A 295 16.07 -12.01 -24.79
N GLY A 296 16.31 -13.20 -25.33
CA GLY A 296 17.63 -13.86 -25.46
C GLY A 296 18.50 -14.10 -24.21
N LEU A 297 18.05 -13.69 -23.02
CA LEU A 297 18.82 -13.67 -21.76
C LEU A 297 18.52 -14.85 -20.83
N TRP A 298 17.58 -15.73 -21.18
CA TRP A 298 17.14 -16.84 -20.33
C TRP A 298 17.65 -18.17 -20.90
N ALA A 299 18.07 -19.09 -20.02
CA ALA A 299 18.22 -20.50 -20.38
C ALA A 299 16.80 -21.09 -20.48
N SER A 300 16.15 -20.92 -21.62
CA SER A 300 14.73 -21.23 -21.79
C SER A 300 14.48 -22.27 -22.88
N HIS A 301 13.22 -22.69 -22.98
CA HIS A 301 12.71 -23.41 -24.11
C HIS A 301 12.74 -22.53 -25.36
N GLY A 302 13.31 -23.05 -26.45
CA GLY A 302 13.36 -22.41 -27.76
C GLY A 302 12.41 -23.09 -28.73
N GLY A 303 11.66 -22.35 -29.53
CA GLY A 303 10.91 -22.96 -30.64
C GLY A 303 11.85 -23.68 -31.61
N ILE A 304 11.58 -24.94 -31.95
CA ILE A 304 12.46 -25.76 -32.80
C ILE A 304 12.64 -25.19 -34.22
N VAL A 305 11.63 -24.49 -34.75
CA VAL A 305 11.61 -23.86 -36.06
C VAL A 305 12.01 -22.38 -35.95
N THR A 306 11.38 -21.64 -35.04
CA THR A 306 11.54 -20.18 -34.94
C THR A 306 12.77 -19.75 -34.15
N ASN A 307 13.34 -20.66 -33.34
CA ASN A 307 14.36 -20.37 -32.32
C ASN A 307 13.97 -19.23 -31.37
N ALA A 308 12.68 -18.92 -31.24
CA ALA A 308 12.19 -17.94 -30.29
C ALA A 308 12.31 -18.52 -28.87
N ALA A 309 12.90 -17.76 -27.94
CA ALA A 309 12.84 -18.09 -26.52
C ALA A 309 11.40 -17.94 -26.04
N LEU A 310 10.80 -19.00 -25.49
CA LEU A 310 9.39 -19.05 -25.11
C LEU A 310 9.26 -19.12 -23.59
N ALA A 311 8.29 -18.39 -23.05
CA ALA A 311 7.90 -18.44 -21.65
C ALA A 311 6.38 -18.35 -21.53
N VAL A 312 5.85 -18.93 -20.45
CA VAL A 312 4.45 -18.73 -20.07
C VAL A 312 4.29 -17.32 -19.49
N GLY A 313 3.24 -16.64 -19.90
CA GLY A 313 2.85 -15.38 -19.30
C GLY A 313 1.34 -15.18 -19.22
N TRP A 314 0.97 -14.07 -18.62
CA TRP A 314 -0.42 -13.65 -18.50
C TRP A 314 -0.50 -12.16 -18.80
N THR A 315 -1.46 -11.81 -19.65
CA THR A 315 -1.92 -10.43 -19.77
C THR A 315 -3.06 -10.25 -18.80
N CYS A 316 -2.80 -9.52 -17.72
CA CYS A 316 -3.78 -9.26 -16.67
C CYS A 316 -4.27 -7.82 -16.75
N SER A 317 -5.55 -7.63 -16.53
CA SER A 317 -6.20 -6.33 -16.51
C SER A 317 -7.08 -6.18 -15.29
N HIS A 318 -7.16 -4.94 -14.79
CA HIS A 318 -8.18 -4.58 -13.83
C HIS A 318 -8.96 -3.35 -14.27
N HIS A 319 -10.21 -3.24 -13.83
CA HIS A 319 -11.05 -2.09 -14.08
C HIS A 319 -11.95 -1.80 -12.87
N VAL A 320 -12.20 -0.51 -12.60
CA VAL A 320 -13.13 -0.04 -11.56
C VAL A 320 -14.38 0.59 -12.18
N ASP A 321 -15.54 0.09 -11.78
CA ASP A 321 -16.85 0.61 -12.19
C ASP A 321 -17.08 2.04 -11.69
N ASN A 322 -17.73 2.86 -12.51
CA ASN A 322 -18.08 4.26 -12.18
C ASN A 322 -16.89 5.12 -11.68
N ARG A 323 -15.65 4.76 -12.06
CA ARG A 323 -14.39 5.43 -11.67
C ARG A 323 -14.37 6.95 -11.84
N GLN A 324 -15.13 7.47 -12.81
CA GLN A 324 -15.18 8.90 -13.10
C GLN A 324 -15.80 9.69 -11.93
N GLU A 325 -16.83 9.15 -11.27
CA GLU A 325 -17.48 9.79 -10.12
C GLU A 325 -16.51 9.92 -8.94
N VAL A 326 -15.76 8.86 -8.66
CA VAL A 326 -14.73 8.84 -7.61
C VAL A 326 -13.61 9.83 -7.93
N SER A 327 -13.10 9.79 -9.17
CA SER A 327 -12.02 10.68 -9.62
C SER A 327 -12.40 12.15 -9.52
N VAL A 328 -13.57 12.54 -10.06
CA VAL A 328 -14.06 13.93 -10.01
C VAL A 328 -14.21 14.40 -8.57
N THR A 329 -14.78 13.55 -7.71
CA THR A 329 -14.95 13.87 -6.28
C THR A 329 -13.59 14.09 -5.60
N GLN A 330 -12.60 13.25 -5.88
CA GLN A 330 -11.24 13.41 -5.35
C GLN A 330 -10.57 14.69 -5.85
N TYR A 331 -10.72 15.05 -7.13
CA TYR A 331 -10.14 16.28 -7.67
C TYR A 331 -10.79 17.54 -7.10
N ILE A 332 -12.11 17.57 -6.92
CA ILE A 332 -12.81 18.67 -6.25
C ILE A 332 -12.33 18.80 -4.81
N ALA A 333 -12.25 17.68 -4.09
CA ALA A 333 -11.75 17.66 -2.71
C ALA A 333 -10.30 18.14 -2.62
N LEU A 334 -9.43 17.69 -3.52
CA LEU A 334 -8.04 18.10 -3.60
C LEU A 334 -7.90 19.60 -3.86
N ALA A 335 -8.60 20.14 -4.85
CA ALA A 335 -8.57 21.57 -5.17
C ALA A 335 -9.07 22.42 -4.00
N GLY A 336 -10.18 22.01 -3.37
CA GLY A 336 -10.72 22.67 -2.19
C GLY A 336 -9.75 22.66 -1.01
N MET A 337 -9.11 21.50 -0.75
CA MET A 337 -8.10 21.39 0.31
C MET A 337 -6.88 22.26 0.04
N LEU A 338 -6.32 22.25 -1.19
CA LEU A 338 -5.16 23.08 -1.54
C LEU A 338 -5.45 24.58 -1.36
N HIS A 339 -6.66 25.02 -1.73
CA HIS A 339 -7.09 26.39 -1.49
C HIS A 339 -7.13 26.72 0.00
N LEU A 340 -7.76 25.86 0.81
CA LEU A 340 -7.92 26.06 2.25
C LEU A 340 -6.60 25.91 3.04
N PHE A 341 -5.62 25.16 2.53
CA PHE A 341 -4.30 24.98 3.16
C PHE A 341 -3.27 26.06 2.80
N SER A 342 -3.53 26.88 1.78
CA SER A 342 -2.56 27.86 1.28
C SER A 342 -2.01 28.79 2.38
N GLY A 343 -2.87 29.29 3.27
CA GLY A 343 -2.47 30.12 4.41
C GLY A 343 -1.62 29.37 5.45
N ASP A 344 -1.89 28.08 5.67
CA ASP A 344 -1.15 27.27 6.64
C ASP A 344 0.26 26.94 6.15
N VAL A 345 0.42 26.72 4.84
CA VAL A 345 1.72 26.53 4.20
C VAL A 345 2.56 27.81 4.37
N LEU A 346 1.97 28.97 4.05
CA LEU A 346 2.66 30.26 4.14
C LEU A 346 3.08 30.60 5.57
N THR A 347 2.18 30.43 6.55
CA THR A 347 2.49 30.64 7.97
C THR A 347 3.59 29.70 8.45
N THR A 348 3.59 28.43 8.03
CA THR A 348 4.62 27.46 8.39
C THR A 348 5.97 27.82 7.78
N LEU A 349 6.02 28.24 6.51
CA LEU A 349 7.24 28.69 5.83
C LEU A 349 7.82 29.95 6.49
N LYS A 350 6.97 30.93 6.83
CA LYS A 350 7.38 32.10 7.61
C LYS A 350 7.88 31.70 9.00
N GLY A 351 7.29 30.66 9.58
CA GLY A 351 7.75 30.05 10.82
C GLY A 351 9.18 29.50 10.72
N VAL A 352 9.46 28.70 9.69
CA VAL A 352 10.81 28.17 9.40
C VAL A 352 11.80 29.31 9.19
N GLN A 353 11.44 30.30 8.37
CA GLN A 353 12.27 31.48 8.12
C GLN A 353 12.59 32.22 9.43
N GLY A 354 11.61 32.41 10.30
CA GLY A 354 11.79 33.08 11.59
C GLY A 354 12.77 32.32 12.49
N VAL A 355 12.65 30.99 12.58
CA VAL A 355 13.57 30.16 13.38
C VAL A 355 15.00 30.24 12.85
N LEU A 356 15.18 30.14 11.52
CA LEU A 356 16.49 30.24 10.88
C LEU A 356 17.14 31.61 11.08
N LEU A 357 16.35 32.67 11.16
CA LEU A 357 16.81 34.04 11.39
C LEU A 357 16.86 34.43 12.88
N ASN A 358 16.64 33.49 13.80
CA ASN A 358 16.53 33.72 15.25
C ASN A 358 15.55 34.86 15.61
N LYS A 359 14.48 35.01 14.83
CA LYS A 359 13.40 35.97 15.07
C LYS A 359 12.29 35.31 15.90
N PRO A 360 11.52 36.07 16.70
CA PRO A 360 10.35 35.53 17.39
C PRO A 360 9.38 34.95 16.36
N VAL A 361 8.97 33.69 16.58
CA VAL A 361 8.15 32.93 15.64
C VAL A 361 6.77 32.67 16.21
N LEU A 362 5.76 32.93 15.38
CA LEU A 362 4.40 32.50 15.60
C LEU A 362 4.24 31.10 14.99
N THR A 363 4.19 30.06 15.82
CA THR A 363 3.94 28.69 15.35
C THR A 363 2.46 28.34 15.48
N TYR A 364 1.90 27.83 14.39
CA TYR A 364 0.54 27.31 14.32
C TYR A 364 0.51 25.82 14.68
N ASP A 365 -0.63 25.27 15.11
CA ASP A 365 -0.82 23.82 15.22
C ASP A 365 -1.93 23.40 14.25
N PHE A 366 -1.50 22.98 13.05
CA PHE A 366 -2.40 22.71 11.94
C PHE A 366 -3.40 21.59 12.26
N ILE A 367 -2.95 20.48 12.85
CA ILE A 367 -3.81 19.32 13.09
C ILE A 367 -4.80 19.62 14.22
N SER A 368 -4.36 20.27 15.29
CA SER A 368 -5.26 20.68 16.37
C SER A 368 -6.34 21.66 15.90
N SER A 369 -6.06 22.44 14.85
CA SER A 369 -7.04 23.37 14.27
C SER A 369 -8.18 22.70 13.49
N LEU A 370 -8.00 21.44 13.07
CA LEU A 370 -9.04 20.70 12.35
C LEU A 370 -10.31 20.56 13.19
N GLU A 371 -10.21 20.66 14.52
CA GLU A 371 -11.35 20.77 15.44
C GLU A 371 -12.35 21.87 15.02
N ARG A 372 -11.85 22.99 14.49
CA ARG A 372 -12.66 24.15 14.10
C ARG A 372 -12.94 24.21 12.60
N ARG A 373 -12.06 23.64 11.79
CA ARG A 373 -12.13 23.67 10.32
C ARG A 373 -12.90 22.49 9.75
N LYS A 374 -14.19 22.42 10.08
CA LYS A 374 -15.09 21.31 9.72
C LYS A 374 -15.16 21.03 8.21
N VAL A 375 -15.08 22.08 7.38
CA VAL A 375 -15.07 21.94 5.91
C VAL A 375 -13.82 21.21 5.42
N VAL A 376 -12.65 21.58 5.94
CA VAL A 376 -11.38 20.89 5.63
C VAL A 376 -11.45 19.43 6.08
N LEU A 377 -11.93 19.18 7.30
CA LEU A 377 -12.09 17.84 7.85
C LEU A 377 -13.02 16.97 6.98
N PHE A 378 -14.09 17.55 6.44
CA PHE A 378 -15.01 16.88 5.52
C PHE A 378 -14.34 16.55 4.18
N LEU A 379 -13.66 17.52 3.55
CA LEU A 379 -12.96 17.29 2.27
C LEU A 379 -11.85 16.22 2.39
N LEU A 380 -11.15 16.19 3.54
CA LEU A 380 -10.14 15.17 3.83
C LEU A 380 -10.69 13.74 3.79
N ILE A 381 -11.94 13.52 4.21
CA ILE A 381 -12.58 12.20 4.09
C ILE A 381 -12.69 11.80 2.62
N PHE A 382 -13.32 12.63 1.80
CA PHE A 382 -13.56 12.30 0.38
C PHE A 382 -12.26 12.07 -0.38
N PHE A 383 -11.24 12.87 -0.11
CA PHE A 383 -9.93 12.66 -0.71
C PHE A 383 -9.32 11.32 -0.28
N ARG A 384 -9.34 11.02 1.03
CA ARG A 384 -8.81 9.75 1.57
C ARG A 384 -9.64 8.54 1.19
N LEU A 385 -10.93 8.66 0.91
CA LEU A 385 -11.77 7.53 0.52
C LEU A 385 -11.21 6.81 -0.70
N GLY A 386 -10.60 7.51 -1.67
CA GLY A 386 -10.02 6.82 -2.82
C GLY A 386 -8.79 5.97 -2.50
N SER A 387 -8.15 6.16 -1.34
CA SER A 387 -7.01 5.32 -0.92
C SER A 387 -7.37 3.84 -0.75
N VAL A 388 -8.65 3.51 -0.56
CA VAL A 388 -9.10 2.10 -0.53
C VAL A 388 -8.84 1.42 -1.87
N PHE A 389 -8.99 2.12 -3.00
CA PHE A 389 -8.65 1.60 -4.34
C PHE A 389 -7.15 1.54 -4.56
N TYR A 390 -6.39 2.46 -3.95
CA TYR A 390 -4.92 2.46 -4.08
C TYR A 390 -4.36 1.20 -3.45
N LEU A 391 -4.92 0.77 -2.31
CA LEU A 391 -4.56 -0.47 -1.64
C LEU A 391 -4.87 -1.71 -2.50
N GLU A 392 -6.02 -1.77 -3.18
CA GLU A 392 -6.34 -2.87 -4.11
C GLU A 392 -5.31 -3.00 -5.23
N VAL A 393 -4.94 -1.88 -5.85
CA VAL A 393 -3.95 -1.87 -6.93
C VAL A 393 -2.57 -2.24 -6.39
N CYS A 394 -2.11 -1.59 -5.32
CA CYS A 394 -0.79 -1.85 -4.75
C CYS A 394 -0.65 -3.29 -4.22
N ARG A 395 -1.75 -3.90 -3.74
CA ARG A 395 -1.80 -5.33 -3.37
C ARG A 395 -1.40 -6.24 -4.53
N LEU A 396 -1.75 -5.90 -5.77
CA LEU A 396 -1.47 -6.72 -6.96
C LEU A 396 -0.10 -6.43 -7.57
N TYR A 397 0.34 -5.18 -7.51
CA TYR A 397 1.52 -4.69 -8.24
C TYR A 397 2.61 -4.19 -7.28
N HIS A 398 3.14 -5.03 -6.38
CA HIS A 398 4.25 -4.67 -5.47
C HIS A 398 5.54 -5.46 -5.73
N ARG A 399 5.88 -5.69 -7.00
CA ARG A 399 7.01 -6.57 -7.37
C ARG A 399 8.37 -5.91 -7.17
N THR A 400 8.42 -4.59 -7.31
CA THR A 400 9.64 -3.78 -7.12
C THR A 400 9.64 -3.06 -5.79
N ALA A 401 10.82 -2.71 -5.28
CA ALA A 401 10.95 -1.94 -4.04
C ALA A 401 10.20 -0.58 -4.08
N SER A 402 10.15 0.07 -5.25
CA SER A 402 9.39 1.31 -5.46
C SER A 402 7.89 1.10 -5.35
N GLU A 403 7.37 0.00 -5.91
CA GLU A 403 5.95 -0.33 -5.80
C GLU A 403 5.58 -0.78 -4.39
N THR A 404 6.47 -1.50 -3.69
CA THR A 404 6.31 -1.79 -2.27
C THR A 404 6.27 -0.52 -1.44
N ALA A 405 7.11 0.47 -1.74
CA ALA A 405 7.04 1.78 -1.08
C ALA A 405 5.69 2.46 -1.36
N LEU A 406 5.17 2.39 -2.59
CA LEU A 406 3.86 2.95 -2.96
C LEU A 406 2.71 2.30 -2.17
N PHE A 407 2.80 1.00 -1.87
CA PHE A 407 1.86 0.33 -0.98
C PHE A 407 1.86 0.98 0.41
N PHE A 408 3.02 1.12 1.05
CA PHE A 408 3.13 1.74 2.38
C PHE A 408 2.60 3.18 2.41
N VAL A 409 2.89 3.95 1.36
CA VAL A 409 2.36 5.31 1.20
C VAL A 409 0.83 5.32 1.07
N SER A 410 0.28 4.38 0.32
CA SER A 410 -1.17 4.20 0.18
C SER A 410 -1.80 3.79 1.52
N SER A 411 -1.14 2.94 2.30
CA SER A 411 -1.56 2.59 3.66
C SER A 411 -1.53 3.80 4.61
N ALA A 412 -0.53 4.67 4.52
CA ALA A 412 -0.47 5.91 5.29
C ALA A 412 -1.63 6.88 4.96
N MET A 413 -2.11 6.85 3.71
CA MET A 413 -3.31 7.60 3.33
C MET A 413 -4.57 6.99 3.96
N ALA A 414 -4.73 5.68 3.80
CA ALA A 414 -5.90 4.91 4.21
C ALA A 414 -6.06 4.85 5.73
N CYS A 415 -4.97 4.71 6.49
CA CYS A 415 -5.03 4.68 7.96
C CYS A 415 -5.59 5.98 8.55
N GLY A 416 -5.46 7.11 7.85
CA GLY A 416 -6.08 8.35 8.29
C GLY A 416 -7.61 8.37 8.18
N LEU A 417 -8.24 7.46 7.43
CA LEU A 417 -9.70 7.26 7.52
C LEU A 417 -10.10 6.82 8.93
N TYR A 418 -9.30 5.97 9.58
CA TYR A 418 -9.53 5.54 10.97
C TYR A 418 -9.30 6.68 11.96
N THR A 419 -8.26 7.49 11.74
CA THR A 419 -8.06 8.72 12.52
C THR A 419 -9.27 9.65 12.39
N LEU A 420 -9.76 9.90 11.16
CA LEU A 420 -10.92 10.74 10.90
C LEU A 420 -12.21 10.18 11.50
N ALA A 421 -12.37 8.85 11.50
CA ALA A 421 -13.48 8.16 12.15
C ALA A 421 -13.52 8.37 13.67
N ILE A 422 -12.38 8.75 14.28
CA ILE A 422 -12.31 9.16 15.70
C ILE A 422 -12.50 10.67 15.86
N PHE A 423 -11.92 11.48 14.97
CA PHE A 423 -12.06 12.94 15.03
C PHE A 423 -13.53 13.37 14.99
N TRP A 424 -14.34 12.81 14.08
CA TRP A 424 -15.74 13.22 13.93
C TRP A 424 -16.60 13.01 15.17
N PRO A 425 -16.66 11.80 15.77
CA PRO A 425 -17.35 11.59 17.03
C PRO A 425 -16.86 12.49 18.17
N LEU A 426 -15.57 12.80 18.23
CA LEU A 426 -15.04 13.68 19.27
C LEU A 426 -15.45 15.15 19.05
N VAL A 427 -15.47 15.62 17.80
CA VAL A 427 -15.96 16.95 17.44
C VAL A 427 -17.48 17.07 17.65
N THR A 428 -18.26 16.02 17.41
CA THR A 428 -19.69 16.05 17.74
C THR A 428 -19.92 16.04 19.25
N LEU A 429 -19.17 15.21 20.00
CA LEU A 429 -19.22 15.16 21.46
C LEU A 429 -18.91 16.51 22.11
N GLN A 430 -18.04 17.33 21.52
CA GLN A 430 -17.78 18.70 21.99
C GLN A 430 -19.03 19.57 22.10
N HIS A 431 -20.00 19.37 21.21
CA HIS A 431 -21.20 20.21 21.11
C HIS A 431 -22.38 19.67 21.94
N VAL A 432 -22.26 18.44 22.49
CA VAL A 432 -23.27 17.86 23.38
C VAL A 432 -23.27 18.63 24.71
N PRO A 433 -24.44 19.02 25.25
CA PRO A 433 -24.51 19.78 26.49
C PRO A 433 -23.89 19.00 27.67
N SER A 434 -22.99 19.66 28.41
CA SER A 434 -22.30 19.04 29.55
C SER A 434 -23.28 18.72 30.70
N VAL A 435 -23.22 17.49 31.22
CA VAL A 435 -23.86 17.14 32.49
C VAL A 435 -23.22 17.90 33.66
N PRO A 436 -23.95 18.17 34.76
CA PRO A 436 -23.48 19.05 35.84
C PRO A 436 -22.10 18.68 36.43
N ILE A 437 -21.76 17.40 36.48
CA ILE A 437 -20.51 16.89 37.06
C ILE A 437 -19.28 17.24 36.18
N PHE A 438 -19.47 17.35 34.87
CA PHE A 438 -18.41 17.64 33.89
C PHE A 438 -18.41 19.11 33.42
N ARG A 439 -19.27 19.97 33.98
CA ARG A 439 -19.26 21.40 33.64
C ARG A 439 -17.88 22.01 33.91
N GLY A 440 -17.33 22.66 32.89
CA GLY A 440 -16.02 23.29 32.97
C GLY A 440 -14.83 22.32 32.96
N LYS A 441 -15.03 21.01 32.77
CA LYS A 441 -13.96 19.99 32.81
C LYS A 441 -13.87 19.26 31.48
N VAL A 442 -12.75 19.44 30.78
CA VAL A 442 -12.52 18.91 29.43
C VAL A 442 -11.29 18.01 29.41
N ILE A 443 -11.33 16.92 28.64
CA ILE A 443 -10.19 16.06 28.39
C ILE A 443 -9.44 16.57 27.16
N ARG A 444 -8.12 16.74 27.26
CA ARG A 444 -7.31 17.12 26.10
C ARG A 444 -6.69 15.89 25.43
N LEU A 445 -6.87 15.77 24.12
CA LEU A 445 -6.15 14.82 23.27
C LEU A 445 -5.12 15.56 22.43
N TYR A 446 -3.92 15.01 22.26
CA TYR A 446 -2.90 15.63 21.42
C TYR A 446 -3.02 15.16 19.97
N ALA A 447 -3.67 15.99 19.14
CA ALA A 447 -3.98 15.73 17.73
C ALA A 447 -2.76 15.28 16.87
N PRO A 448 -1.56 15.89 17.01
CA PRO A 448 -0.39 15.46 16.23
C PRO A 448 0.08 14.04 16.51
N ILE A 449 0.03 13.58 17.77
CA ILE A 449 0.31 12.16 18.09
C ILE A 449 -0.78 11.27 17.52
N LEU A 450 -2.04 11.70 17.59
CA LEU A 450 -3.16 10.94 17.06
C LEU A 450 -3.05 10.74 15.53
N HIS A 451 -2.55 11.74 14.78
CA HIS A 451 -2.43 11.62 13.33
C HIS A 451 -1.08 11.05 12.86
N VAL A 452 0.03 11.77 13.11
CA VAL A 452 1.38 11.36 12.69
C VAL A 452 1.76 10.04 13.35
N GLY A 453 1.43 9.89 14.64
CA GLY A 453 1.67 8.65 15.36
C GLY A 453 0.92 7.48 14.71
N ASN A 454 -0.32 7.67 14.23
CA ASN A 454 -1.07 6.61 13.58
C ASN A 454 -0.35 6.13 12.32
N VAL A 455 0.10 7.07 11.49
CA VAL A 455 0.89 6.76 10.28
C VAL A 455 2.14 5.96 10.65
N ILE A 456 2.92 6.42 11.63
CA ILE A 456 4.16 5.75 12.03
C ILE A 456 3.89 4.34 12.56
N VAL A 457 2.93 4.19 13.48
CA VAL A 457 2.62 2.89 14.09
C VAL A 457 2.06 1.93 13.03
N THR A 458 1.17 2.38 12.15
CA THR A 458 0.68 1.59 11.02
C THR A 458 1.82 1.10 10.12
N LEU A 459 2.75 1.98 9.75
CA LEU A 459 3.89 1.60 8.91
C LEU A 459 4.81 0.58 9.61
N VAL A 460 4.99 0.69 10.93
CA VAL A 460 5.77 -0.29 11.72
C VAL A 460 5.07 -1.64 11.76
N LEU A 461 3.76 -1.67 12.00
CA LEU A 461 2.98 -2.91 12.03
C LEU A 461 3.00 -3.61 10.68
N LEU A 462 2.66 -2.89 9.61
CA LEU A 462 2.69 -3.45 8.25
C LEU A 462 4.10 -3.84 7.81
N GLY A 463 5.11 -3.04 8.18
CA GLY A 463 6.52 -3.35 7.90
C GLY A 463 7.04 -4.59 8.64
N SER A 464 6.31 -5.08 9.64
CA SER A 464 6.64 -6.35 10.30
C SER A 464 6.13 -7.58 9.54
N HIS A 465 5.23 -7.39 8.58
CA HIS A 465 4.67 -8.46 7.75
C HIS A 465 5.40 -8.59 6.42
N ASN A 466 5.48 -9.81 5.89
CA ASN A 466 5.79 -10.03 4.48
C ASN A 466 4.51 -9.87 3.66
N LEU A 467 4.42 -8.78 2.88
CA LEU A 467 3.22 -8.42 2.11
C LEU A 467 2.80 -9.50 1.12
N THR A 468 3.75 -10.25 0.55
CA THR A 468 3.42 -11.33 -0.39
C THR A 468 2.66 -12.45 0.30
N THR A 469 3.12 -12.90 1.46
CA THR A 469 2.42 -13.97 2.21
C THR A 469 1.16 -13.46 2.92
N TYR A 470 1.15 -12.19 3.31
CA TYR A 470 0.05 -11.60 4.08
C TYR A 470 -1.13 -11.13 3.20
N LEU A 471 -0.88 -10.61 2.00
CA LEU A 471 -1.91 -10.00 1.15
C LEU A 471 -2.00 -10.58 -0.26
N TYR A 472 -0.87 -10.90 -0.91
CA TYR A 472 -0.88 -11.39 -2.30
C TYR A 472 -1.29 -12.85 -2.42
N ASN A 473 -0.55 -13.73 -1.74
CA ASN A 473 -0.76 -15.18 -1.80
C ASN A 473 -2.17 -15.60 -1.37
N PRO A 474 -2.79 -15.01 -0.32
CA PRO A 474 -4.16 -15.36 0.04
C PRO A 474 -5.20 -15.12 -1.05
N LEU A 475 -4.96 -14.22 -2.02
CA LEU A 475 -5.85 -14.05 -3.18
C LEU A 475 -5.86 -15.27 -4.09
N TRP A 476 -4.74 -15.99 -4.14
CA TRP A 476 -4.53 -17.08 -5.09
C TRP A 476 -4.60 -18.45 -4.43
N GLN A 477 -4.51 -18.51 -3.10
CA GLN A 477 -4.68 -19.72 -2.27
C GLN A 477 -6.14 -19.93 -1.84
N ARG A 478 -7.09 -19.20 -2.42
CA ARG A 478 -8.52 -19.37 -2.13
C ARG A 478 -8.98 -20.80 -2.48
N PRO A 479 -10.02 -21.32 -1.79
CA PRO A 479 -10.54 -22.65 -2.07
C PRO A 479 -10.96 -22.85 -3.53
N GLN A 480 -10.62 -24.03 -4.03
CA GLN A 480 -11.07 -24.57 -5.32
C GLN A 480 -11.62 -25.98 -5.10
N SER A 481 -12.90 -26.09 -4.77
CA SER A 481 -13.59 -27.38 -4.67
C SER A 481 -14.03 -27.92 -6.03
N ARG A 482 -14.12 -27.06 -7.04
CA ARG A 482 -14.57 -27.42 -8.40
C ARG A 482 -13.38 -27.70 -9.32
N TRP A 483 -12.91 -28.94 -9.31
CA TRP A 483 -11.91 -29.50 -10.25
C TRP A 483 -10.50 -28.88 -10.15
N PRO A 484 -9.83 -28.94 -8.98
CA PRO A 484 -8.43 -28.51 -8.87
C PRO A 484 -7.50 -29.45 -9.64
N PHE A 485 -6.25 -29.03 -9.85
CA PHE A 485 -5.20 -29.95 -10.31
C PHE A 485 -4.63 -30.75 -9.13
N TRP A 486 -4.43 -32.05 -9.32
CA TRP A 486 -3.86 -32.93 -8.30
C TRP A 486 -2.41 -33.27 -8.62
N VAL A 487 -1.48 -32.58 -7.95
CA VAL A 487 -0.04 -32.74 -8.15
C VAL A 487 0.55 -33.42 -6.92
N GLN A 488 1.11 -34.62 -7.09
CA GLN A 488 1.85 -35.34 -6.02
C GLN A 488 1.08 -35.38 -4.67
N GLY A 489 -0.21 -35.70 -4.72
CA GLY A 489 -1.07 -35.82 -3.54
C GLY A 489 -1.58 -34.50 -2.94
N HIS A 490 -1.26 -33.34 -3.55
CA HIS A 490 -1.73 -32.03 -3.12
C HIS A 490 -2.55 -31.35 -4.22
N SER A 491 -3.57 -30.59 -3.84
CA SER A 491 -4.34 -29.78 -4.77
C SER A 491 -3.64 -28.46 -5.06
N VAL A 492 -3.46 -28.13 -6.33
CA VAL A 492 -2.90 -26.86 -6.79
C VAL A 492 -4.02 -26.01 -7.39
N ALA A 493 -4.23 -24.82 -6.81
CA ALA A 493 -5.24 -23.91 -7.30
C ALA A 493 -4.81 -23.29 -8.64
N SER A 494 -5.71 -23.24 -9.62
CA SER A 494 -5.44 -22.62 -10.92
C SER A 494 -6.66 -21.94 -11.48
N GLY A 495 -6.56 -20.69 -11.92
CA GLY A 495 -7.56 -20.02 -12.77
C GLY A 495 -8.92 -19.66 -12.15
N VAL A 496 -9.70 -20.61 -11.64
CA VAL A 496 -11.08 -20.44 -11.16
C VAL A 496 -11.24 -20.79 -9.71
N TYR A 497 -11.87 -19.91 -8.95
CA TYR A 497 -12.15 -20.12 -7.54
C TYR A 497 -13.63 -20.37 -7.28
N ASP A 498 -13.93 -20.99 -6.14
CA ASP A 498 -15.32 -21.27 -5.74
C ASP A 498 -16.15 -19.99 -5.59
N GLU A 499 -15.51 -18.93 -5.13
CA GLU A 499 -16.07 -17.60 -4.99
C GLU A 499 -15.28 -16.59 -5.82
N ILE A 500 -15.97 -15.85 -6.68
CA ILE A 500 -15.39 -14.76 -7.47
C ILE A 500 -15.12 -13.55 -6.56
N THR A 501 -16.00 -13.30 -5.59
CA THR A 501 -15.91 -12.16 -4.68
C THR A 501 -14.84 -12.38 -3.62
N VAL A 502 -13.98 -11.39 -3.41
CA VAL A 502 -12.92 -11.42 -2.39
C VAL A 502 -13.04 -10.24 -1.45
N ALA A 503 -12.66 -10.46 -0.20
CA ALA A 503 -12.55 -9.40 0.79
C ALA A 503 -11.63 -8.27 0.26
N PRO A 504 -12.04 -7.00 0.39
CA PRO A 504 -11.18 -5.87 0.05
C PRO A 504 -9.87 -5.87 0.86
N CYS A 505 -8.81 -5.33 0.26
CA CYS A 505 -7.51 -5.16 0.89
C CYS A 505 -7.60 -4.34 2.20
N ILE A 506 -8.49 -3.34 2.23
CA ILE A 506 -8.74 -2.53 3.43
C ILE A 506 -9.27 -3.37 4.59
N GLU A 507 -10.07 -4.41 4.32
CA GLU A 507 -10.60 -5.32 5.34
C GLU A 507 -9.49 -6.21 5.90
N ALA A 508 -8.64 -6.76 5.03
CA ALA A 508 -7.50 -7.58 5.43
C ALA A 508 -6.52 -6.83 6.36
N ILE A 509 -6.27 -5.55 6.06
CA ILE A 509 -5.34 -4.68 6.82
C ILE A 509 -6.04 -3.99 8.03
N SER A 510 -7.37 -4.04 8.09
CA SER A 510 -8.14 -3.36 9.14
C SER A 510 -7.69 -3.68 10.58
N PRO A 511 -7.25 -4.90 10.95
CA PRO A 511 -6.79 -5.18 12.31
C PRO A 511 -5.58 -4.33 12.70
N ASP A 512 -4.61 -4.14 11.79
CA ASP A 512 -3.43 -3.32 12.01
C ASP A 512 -3.79 -1.84 12.13
N PHE A 513 -4.73 -1.37 11.31
CA PHE A 513 -5.22 0.01 11.39
C PHE A 513 -5.96 0.29 12.71
N VAL A 514 -6.80 -0.63 13.17
CA VAL A 514 -7.49 -0.53 14.46
C VAL A 514 -6.49 -0.55 15.62
N MET A 515 -5.53 -1.47 15.59
CA MET A 515 -4.50 -1.59 16.62
C MET A 515 -3.62 -0.33 16.68
N ALA A 516 -3.14 0.17 15.54
CA ALA A 516 -2.39 1.42 15.46
C ALA A 516 -3.20 2.58 16.05
N THR A 517 -4.45 2.71 15.62
CA THR A 517 -5.34 3.79 16.06
C THR A 517 -5.59 3.71 17.58
N ALA A 518 -5.80 2.52 18.14
CA ALA A 518 -5.99 2.33 19.58
C ALA A 518 -4.74 2.72 20.39
N ILE A 519 -3.55 2.30 19.93
CA ILE A 519 -2.26 2.67 20.56
C ILE A 519 -2.10 4.18 20.57
N VAL A 520 -2.32 4.84 19.43
CA VAL A 520 -2.06 6.28 19.32
C VAL A 520 -3.13 7.13 20.00
N CYS A 521 -4.37 6.65 20.08
CA CYS A 521 -5.40 7.24 20.93
C CYS A 521 -4.95 7.26 22.39
N ALA A 522 -4.47 6.13 22.92
CA ALA A 522 -3.95 6.07 24.29
C ALA A 522 -2.74 7.00 24.49
N LEU A 523 -1.78 7.01 23.56
CA LEU A 523 -0.62 7.91 23.63
C LEU A 523 -1.03 9.40 23.55
N SER A 524 -2.01 9.73 22.71
CA SER A 524 -2.51 11.11 22.57
C SER A 524 -3.20 11.64 23.82
N LEU A 525 -3.78 10.74 24.64
CA LEU A 525 -4.35 11.05 25.95
C LEU A 525 -3.28 11.13 27.04
N LEU A 526 -2.32 10.21 27.04
CA LEU A 526 -1.25 10.15 28.04
C LEU A 526 -0.28 11.32 27.95
N TYR A 527 0.01 11.82 26.75
CA TYR A 527 0.99 12.90 26.55
C TYR A 527 0.64 14.19 27.31
N PRO A 528 -0.57 14.79 27.16
CA PRO A 528 -0.97 15.94 27.96
C PRO A 528 -1.01 15.66 29.47
N LEU A 529 -1.41 14.43 29.85
CA LEU A 529 -1.49 14.01 31.25
C LEU A 529 -0.12 13.98 31.91
N ILE A 530 0.91 13.49 31.22
CA ILE A 530 2.28 13.45 31.72
C ILE A 530 2.87 14.87 31.82
N GLN A 531 2.64 15.70 30.79
CA GLN A 531 3.19 17.07 30.77
C GLN A 531 2.56 17.98 31.83
N GLN A 532 1.24 17.93 31.98
CA GLN A 532 0.50 18.86 32.84
C GLN A 532 0.16 18.29 34.21
N ARG A 533 0.35 16.97 34.41
CA ARG A 533 -0.02 16.23 35.62
C ARG A 533 -1.49 16.43 36.03
N LYS A 534 -2.34 16.76 35.06
CA LYS A 534 -3.78 16.99 35.24
C LYS A 534 -4.53 16.22 34.17
N PHE A 535 -5.50 15.42 34.60
CA PHE A 535 -6.39 14.70 33.69
C PHE A 535 -7.44 15.63 33.08
N TRP A 536 -7.95 16.58 33.88
CA TRP A 536 -8.98 17.53 33.49
C TRP A 536 -8.38 18.91 33.20
N LEU A 537 -8.78 19.48 32.07
CA LEU A 537 -8.57 20.87 31.72
C LEU A 537 -9.76 21.70 32.22
N ASP A 538 -9.47 22.72 33.03
CA ASP A 538 -10.49 23.65 33.51
C ASP A 538 -10.76 24.71 32.45
N THR A 539 -12.00 24.83 31.99
CA THR A 539 -12.46 25.82 30.99
C THR A 539 -13.22 26.98 31.61
N ASN A 540 -13.42 27.02 32.94
CA ASN A 540 -14.14 28.11 33.60
C ASN A 540 -13.46 29.48 33.42
N TYR A 541 -12.16 29.51 33.10
CA TYR A 541 -11.44 30.75 32.82
C TYR A 541 -11.88 31.43 31.52
N PHE A 542 -12.59 30.74 30.62
CA PHE A 542 -13.11 31.33 29.38
C PHE A 542 -14.03 32.52 29.68
N HIS A 543 -14.85 32.44 30.74
CA HIS A 543 -15.71 33.54 31.17
C HIS A 543 -14.96 34.78 31.66
N LYS A 544 -13.67 34.64 32.01
CA LYS A 544 -12.82 35.75 32.49
C LYS A 544 -12.05 36.42 31.35
N ASN A 545 -12.17 35.91 30.13
CA ASN A 545 -11.48 36.40 28.95
C ASN A 545 -12.47 36.96 27.94
N GLU A 546 -12.32 38.24 27.61
CA GLU A 546 -13.26 39.02 26.79
C GLU A 546 -13.39 38.51 25.34
N PHE A 547 -12.34 37.88 24.81
CA PHE A 547 -12.37 37.25 23.49
C PHE A 547 -12.98 35.85 23.57
N LEU A 548 -12.47 35.01 24.48
CA LEU A 548 -12.90 33.61 24.58
C LEU A 548 -14.33 33.45 25.11
N SER A 549 -14.88 34.44 25.81
CA SER A 549 -16.28 34.41 26.27
C SER A 549 -17.30 34.44 25.14
N ASN A 550 -16.91 34.93 23.96
CA ASN A 550 -17.75 35.00 22.77
C ASN A 550 -17.56 33.80 21.83
N GLU A 551 -16.58 32.95 22.13
CA GLU A 551 -16.20 31.82 21.30
C GLU A 551 -16.77 30.50 21.85
N PHE A 552 -16.81 29.48 20.99
CA PHE A 552 -17.28 28.15 21.38
C PHE A 552 -16.37 27.51 22.44
N VAL A 553 -16.98 27.04 23.54
CA VAL A 553 -16.31 26.30 24.61
C VAL A 553 -16.60 24.80 24.48
N PRO A 554 -15.58 23.94 24.34
CA PRO A 554 -15.80 22.50 24.25
C PRO A 554 -16.27 21.94 25.60
N ASN A 555 -17.24 21.01 25.58
CA ASN A 555 -17.85 20.48 26.81
C ASN A 555 -17.16 19.24 27.40
N TYR A 556 -16.56 18.37 26.57
CA TYR A 556 -16.05 17.06 27.02
C TYR A 556 -14.61 16.79 26.58
N VAL A 557 -14.29 17.04 25.31
CA VAL A 557 -12.98 16.72 24.72
C VAL A 557 -12.48 17.90 23.90
N THR A 558 -11.18 18.16 23.85
CA THR A 558 -10.58 19.15 22.94
C THR A 558 -9.21 18.69 22.46
N PHE A 559 -8.85 19.07 21.25
CA PHE A 559 -7.50 18.92 20.70
C PHE A 559 -6.65 20.17 20.96
N LEU A 560 -7.30 21.32 21.14
CA LEU A 560 -6.65 22.61 21.34
C LEU A 560 -5.94 22.70 22.71
N PRO A 561 -4.74 23.30 22.80
CA PRO A 561 -4.06 23.59 24.07
C PRO A 561 -4.72 24.77 24.80
N LEU A 562 -5.91 24.55 25.35
CA LEU A 562 -6.68 25.57 26.07
C LEU A 562 -6.23 25.73 27.54
N TYR A 563 -4.97 26.08 27.79
CA TYR A 563 -4.48 26.29 29.16
C TYR A 563 -4.60 27.74 29.64
N GLU A 564 -5.02 27.93 30.90
CA GLU A 564 -5.03 29.26 31.54
C GLU A 564 -3.62 29.89 31.59
N THR A 565 -2.57 29.09 31.66
CA THR A 565 -1.15 29.53 31.61
C THR A 565 -0.77 30.21 30.30
N GLU A 566 -1.58 30.02 29.25
CA GLU A 566 -1.41 30.68 27.95
C GLU A 566 -2.14 32.01 27.83
N CYS A 567 -2.76 32.47 28.91
CA CYS A 567 -3.33 33.81 29.03
C CYS A 567 -2.41 34.74 29.84
N ILE A 568 -2.49 36.03 29.54
CA ILE A 568 -1.88 37.12 30.31
C ILE A 568 -2.94 37.63 31.29
N LYS A 569 -2.59 37.67 32.57
CA LYS A 569 -3.47 38.20 33.61
C LYS A 569 -3.23 39.69 33.79
N TYR A 570 -4.29 40.48 33.64
CA TYR A 570 -4.27 41.93 33.89
C TYR A 570 -5.39 42.28 34.87
N GLY A 571 -5.04 42.41 36.15
CA GLY A 571 -6.01 42.54 37.23
C GLY A 571 -6.90 41.29 37.38
N SER A 572 -8.21 41.47 37.29
CA SER A 572 -9.22 40.40 37.33
C SER A 572 -9.53 39.79 35.96
N LYS A 573 -9.09 40.43 34.86
CA LYS A 573 -9.32 39.96 33.47
C LYS A 573 -8.15 39.11 32.97
N LEU A 574 -8.46 38.16 32.08
CA LEU A 574 -7.49 37.35 31.36
C LEU A 574 -7.54 37.70 29.86
N PHE A 575 -6.38 37.86 29.23
CA PHE A 575 -6.26 38.11 27.80
C PHE A 575 -5.47 36.97 27.15
N ALA A 576 -5.93 36.43 26.03
CA ALA A 576 -5.21 35.38 25.32
C ALA A 576 -3.94 35.98 24.67
N LYS A 577 -2.80 35.29 24.77
CA LYS A 577 -1.59 35.74 24.06
C LYS A 577 -1.84 35.68 22.54
N ALA A 578 -1.19 36.56 21.78
CA ALA A 578 -1.25 36.52 20.31
C ALA A 578 -0.79 35.16 19.75
N SER A 579 0.21 34.52 20.38
CA SER A 579 0.64 33.15 20.05
C SER A 579 -0.47 32.12 20.23
N THR A 580 -1.32 32.29 21.24
CA THR A 580 -2.43 31.39 21.55
C THR A 580 -3.58 31.58 20.56
N LEU A 581 -3.90 32.84 20.21
CA LEU A 581 -4.89 33.16 19.17
C LEU A 581 -4.46 32.64 17.80
N ALA A 582 -3.17 32.76 17.48
CA ALA A 582 -2.61 32.19 16.27
C ALA A 582 -2.75 30.68 16.25
N LEU A 583 -2.44 30.01 17.36
CA LEU A 583 -2.58 28.57 17.49
C LEU A 583 -4.03 28.10 17.34
N PHE A 584 -5.00 28.90 17.78
CA PHE A 584 -6.42 28.64 17.57
C PHE A 584 -6.90 28.88 16.13
N GLY A 585 -6.03 29.41 15.27
CA GLY A 585 -6.33 29.66 13.86
C GLY A 585 -7.02 31.00 13.59
N TYR A 586 -6.96 31.95 14.53
CA TYR A 586 -7.49 33.31 14.34
C TYR A 586 -6.45 34.30 13.79
N ALA A 587 -5.24 33.84 13.48
CA ALA A 587 -4.24 34.70 12.83
C ALA A 587 -4.53 34.80 11.32
N ILE A 588 -4.58 36.03 10.82
CA ILE A 588 -4.67 36.34 9.39
C ILE A 588 -3.35 37.02 9.00
N ILE A 589 -2.77 36.60 7.88
CA ILE A 589 -1.64 37.32 7.28
C ILE A 589 -2.25 38.43 6.43
N GLU A 590 -2.04 39.68 6.84
CA GLU A 590 -2.32 40.84 5.99
C GLU A 590 -1.05 41.25 5.25
N GLU A 591 -1.20 41.54 3.96
CA GLU A 591 -0.13 42.12 3.17
C GLU A 591 0.05 43.58 3.59
N GLU A 592 1.26 43.94 4.00
CA GLU A 592 1.56 45.31 4.41
C GLU A 592 1.39 46.22 3.19
N LYS A 593 0.32 47.02 3.18
CA LYS A 593 0.17 48.10 2.18
C LYS A 593 1.37 49.01 2.37
N THR A 594 2.32 48.94 1.44
CA THR A 594 3.43 49.88 1.37
C THR A 594 2.81 51.27 1.28
N SER A 595 2.97 52.03 2.35
CA SER A 595 2.53 53.42 2.39
C SER A 595 3.33 54.17 1.33
N THR A 596 2.66 54.47 0.22
CA THR A 596 3.11 55.49 -0.71
C THR A 596 3.30 56.76 0.11
N ILE A 597 4.56 57.19 0.25
CA ILE A 597 4.92 58.45 0.87
C ILE A 597 4.26 59.55 0.03
N GLU A 598 3.13 60.09 0.51
CA GLU A 598 2.62 61.36 0.02
C GLU A 598 3.64 62.44 0.41
N VAL A 599 4.52 62.79 -0.52
CA VAL A 599 5.23 64.06 -0.46
C VAL A 599 4.20 65.13 -0.81
N LYS A 600 3.61 65.77 0.20
CA LYS A 600 2.84 67.00 -0.01
C LYS A 600 3.82 68.13 -0.39
N PRO A 601 3.51 68.91 -1.44
CA PRO A 601 4.30 70.10 -1.80
C PRO A 601 4.23 71.18 -0.72
#